data_AF-A0A7Y5VA22-F1
#
_entry.id   AF-A0A7Y5VA22-F1
#
_cell.length_a   1.000
_cell.length_b   1.000
_cell.length_c   1.000
_cell.angle_alpha   90.00
_cell.angle_beta   90.00
_cell.angle_gamma   90.00
#
_symmetry.space_group_name_H-M   'P 1'
#
loop_
_entity.id
_entity.type
_entity.pdbx_description
1 polymer ?
#
loop_
_entity_poly.entity_id
_entity_poly.type
_entity_poly.pdbx_seq_one_letter_code
_entity_poly.pdbx_strand_id
1 'polypeptide(L)' 'LLKRLASRPLPDFAAAIGCATWSQLLLKFVLSHPAVTCAIPATSDVEHLAENMRAGEGDLPDKELRKRIIAAVIG' A
#
# COMPACT_ATOMS: atom_id res chain seq x y z
N LEU A 1 1.84 -13.01 0.66
CA LEU A 1 0.81 -11.97 0.89
C LEU A 1 0.30 -11.37 -0.43
N LEU A 2 1.10 -10.60 -1.17
CA LEU A 2 0.65 -9.90 -2.39
C LEU A 2 0.04 -10.83 -3.45
N LYS A 3 0.65 -11.99 -3.72
CA LYS A 3 0.07 -13.00 -4.63
C LYS A 3 -1.36 -13.43 -4.27
N ARG A 4 -1.69 -13.47 -2.96
CA ARG A 4 -3.02 -13.82 -2.47
C ARG A 4 -4.01 -12.67 -2.65
N LEU A 5 -3.54 -11.42 -2.52
CA LEU A 5 -4.36 -10.22 -2.65
C LEU A 5 -4.55 -9.82 -4.12
N ALA A 6 -3.66 -10.23 -5.02
CA ALA A 6 -3.72 -9.90 -6.44
C ALA A 6 -5.02 -10.38 -7.13
N SER A 7 -5.66 -11.44 -6.63
CA SER A 7 -6.96 -11.91 -7.12
C SER A 7 -8.16 -11.23 -6.46
N ARG A 8 -7.94 -10.35 -5.48
CA ARG A 8 -9.01 -9.63 -4.76
C ARG A 8 -9.14 -8.20 -5.31
N PRO A 9 -10.37 -7.68 -5.41
CA PRO A 9 -10.56 -6.29 -5.79
C PRO A 9 -9.87 -5.37 -4.78
N LEU A 10 -9.25 -4.30 -5.28
CA LEU A 10 -8.71 -3.26 -4.42
C LEU A 10 -9.87 -2.55 -3.69
N PRO A 11 -9.76 -2.20 -2.41
CA PRO A 11 -10.82 -1.50 -1.71
C PRO A 11 -11.11 -0.14 -2.35
N ASP A 12 -12.38 0.27 -2.43
CA ASP A 12 -12.80 1.51 -3.09
C ASP A 12 -12.10 2.76 -2.56
N PHE A 13 -11.76 2.76 -1.26
CA PHE A 13 -11.07 3.88 -0.62
C PHE A 13 -9.59 4.02 -1.03
N ALA A 14 -8.99 3.00 -1.65
CA ALA A 14 -7.59 3.02 -2.03
C ALA A 14 -7.30 4.13 -3.05
N ALA A 15 -8.23 4.35 -3.98
CA ALA A 15 -8.13 5.42 -4.98
C ALA A 15 -8.09 6.82 -4.31
N ALA A 16 -8.77 7.00 -3.17
CA ALA A 16 -8.78 8.27 -2.45
C ALA A 16 -7.41 8.66 -1.87
N ILE A 17 -6.52 7.68 -1.66
CA ILE A 17 -5.12 7.92 -1.27
C ILE A 17 -4.15 7.65 -2.42
N GLY A 18 -4.63 7.69 -3.67
CA GLY A 18 -3.81 7.56 -4.87
C GLY A 18 -3.27 6.15 -5.12
N CYS A 19 -3.84 5.12 -4.50
CA CYS A 19 -3.44 3.74 -4.74
C CYS A 19 -4.32 3.09 -5.83
N ALA A 20 -3.66 2.57 -6.87
CA ALA A 20 -4.26 1.76 -7.93
C ALA A 20 -3.97 0.26 -7.77
N THR A 21 -3.03 -0.11 -6.88
CA THR A 21 -2.62 -1.50 -6.67
C THR A 21 -2.52 -1.85 -5.18
N TRP A 22 -2.57 -3.16 -4.88
CA TRP A 22 -2.35 -3.67 -3.51
C TRP A 22 -0.92 -3.41 -3.01
N SER A 23 0.08 -3.46 -3.89
CA SER A 23 1.48 -3.13 -3.56
C SER A 23 1.59 -1.70 -3.03
N GLN A 24 1.00 -0.74 -3.73
CA GLN A 24 0.95 0.66 -3.31
C GLN A 24 0.24 0.84 -1.96
N LEU A 25 -0.94 0.23 -1.80
CA LEU A 25 -1.74 0.36 -0.58
C LEU A 25 -1.00 -0.18 0.65
N LEU A 26 -0.38 -1.36 0.53
CA LEU A 26 0.35 -1.97 1.64
C LEU A 26 1.67 -1.26 1.94
N LEU A 27 2.36 -0.74 0.93
CA LEU A 27 3.57 0.03 1.16
C LEU A 27 3.26 1.38 1.85
N LYS A 28 2.16 2.06 1.48
CA LYS A 28 1.65 3.22 2.24
C LYS A 28 1.26 2.88 3.68
N PHE A 29 0.70 1.70 3.91
CA PHE A 29 0.44 1.23 5.27
C PHE A 29 1.74 1.07 6.09
N VAL A 30 2.84 0.62 5.48
CA VAL A 30 4.14 0.59 6.17
C VAL A 30 4.65 2.00 6.42
N LEU A 31 4.70 2.84 5.37
CA LEU A 31 5.24 4.21 5.41
C LEU A 31 4.52 5.13 6.40
N SER A 32 3.21 4.96 6.59
CA SER A 32 2.42 5.78 7.52
C SER A 32 2.67 5.51 9.00
N HIS A 33 3.46 4.49 9.36
CA HIS A 33 3.73 4.22 10.76
C HIS A 33 4.75 5.24 11.29
N PRO A 34 4.48 5.95 12.40
CA PRO A 34 5.35 7.05 12.85
C PRO A 34 6.78 6.61 13.22
N ALA A 35 6.99 5.33 13.52
CA ALA A 35 8.32 4.78 13.78
C ALA A 35 9.09 4.33 12.51
N VAL A 36 8.47 4.38 11.32
CA VAL A 36 9.13 4.03 10.06
C VAL A 36 9.72 5.30 9.47
N THR A 37 11.04 5.32 9.33
CA THR A 37 11.78 6.45 8.74
C THR A 37 12.17 6.21 7.28
N CYS A 38 12.28 4.94 6.87
CA CYS A 38 12.61 4.53 5.52
C CYS A 38 12.02 3.15 5.24
N ALA A 39 11.56 2.92 4.01
CA ALA A 39 11.19 1.61 3.51
C ALA A 39 12.07 1.24 2.32
N ILE A 40 12.59 0.01 2.31
CA ILE A 40 13.49 -0.51 1.27
C ILE A 40 12.81 -1.73 0.61
N PRO A 41 11.84 -1.51 -0.31
CA PRO A 41 11.14 -2.60 -0.96
C PRO A 41 12.05 -3.28 -1.99
N ALA A 42 12.26 -4.59 -1.83
CA ALA A 42 13.03 -5.38 -2.78
C ALA A 42 12.19 -5.70 -4.03
N THR A 43 12.75 -5.46 -5.22
CA THR A 43 12.20 -5.89 -6.51
C THR A 43 13.33 -6.12 -7.51
N SER A 44 13.16 -7.09 -8.40
CA SER A 44 13.97 -7.28 -9.61
C SER A 44 13.27 -6.83 -10.89
N ASP A 45 12.04 -6.32 -10.74
CA ASP A 45 11.13 -5.93 -11.82
C ASP A 45 10.94 -4.41 -11.82
N VAL A 46 11.10 -3.80 -12.99
CA VAL A 46 11.03 -2.34 -13.19
C VAL A 46 9.62 -1.80 -13.05
N GLU A 47 8.59 -2.55 -13.42
CA GLU A 47 7.20 -2.14 -13.25
C GLU A 47 6.83 -2.10 -11.77
N HIS A 48 7.23 -3.13 -11.00
CA HIS A 48 7.08 -3.11 -9.54
C HIS A 48 7.89 -1.98 -8.88
N LEU A 49 9.06 -1.63 -9.42
CA LEU A 49 9.82 -0.48 -8.94
C LEU A 49 9.00 0.81 -9.09
N ALA A 50 8.39 1.04 -10.25
CA ALA A 50 7.54 2.20 -10.49
C ALA A 50 6.34 2.23 -9.53
N GLU A 51 5.71 1.08 -9.24
CA GLU A 51 4.65 0.99 -8.23
C GLU A 51 5.14 1.34 -6.83
N ASN A 52 6.31 0.85 -6.44
CA ASN A 52 6.92 1.15 -5.14
C ASN A 52 7.18 2.65 -4.98
N MET A 53 7.66 3.31 -6.04
CA MET A 53 7.91 4.76 -6.02
C MET A 53 6.61 5.55 -5.89
N ARG A 54 5.56 5.18 -6.64
CA ARG A 54 4.23 5.82 -6.53
C ARG A 54 3.60 5.70 -5.15
N ALA A 55 3.93 4.65 -4.39
CA ALA A 55 3.45 4.52 -3.02
C ALA A 55 4.00 5.62 -2.08
N GLY A 56 5.11 6.27 -2.45
CA GLY A 56 5.68 7.41 -1.71
C GLY A 56 5.03 8.76 -2.03
N GLU A 57 4.12 8.83 -3.00
CA GLU A 57 3.46 10.06 -3.43
C GLU A 57 2.09 10.24 -2.77
N GLY A 58 1.66 11.49 -2.56
CA GLY A 58 0.34 11.82 -2.00
C GLY A 58 0.16 11.45 -0.52
N ASP A 59 -1.08 11.43 -0.06
CA ASP A 59 -1.38 11.30 1.37
C ASP A 59 -1.08 9.91 1.92
N LEU A 60 -0.56 9.87 3.15
CA LEU A 60 -0.36 8.64 3.90
C LEU A 60 -1.59 8.34 4.78
N PRO A 61 -1.94 7.05 4.97
CA PRO A 61 -3.12 6.70 5.75
C PRO A 61 -2.95 7.05 7.23
N ASP A 62 -3.97 7.68 7.79
CA ASP A 62 -4.06 7.94 9.23
C ASP A 62 -4.38 6.68 10.04
N LYS A 63 -4.53 6.82 11.36
CA LYS A 63 -4.81 5.70 12.26
C LYS A 63 -6.10 4.94 11.89
N GLU A 64 -7.15 5.62 11.46
CA GLU A 64 -8.43 4.98 11.12
C GLU A 64 -8.35 4.30 9.76
N LEU A 65 -7.71 4.93 8.78
CA LEU A 65 -7.50 4.34 7.46
C LEU A 65 -6.58 3.12 7.53
N ARG A 66 -5.56 3.14 8.40
CA ARG A 66 -4.73 1.95 8.70
C ARG A 66 -5.57 0.78 9.21
N LYS A 67 -6.56 1.00 10.07
CA LYS A 67 -7.49 -0.07 10.53
C LYS A 67 -8.34 -0.61 9.37
N ARG A 68 -8.81 0.26 8.47
CA ARG A 68 -9.56 -0.15 7.27
C ARG A 68 -8.72 -1.02 6.34
N ILE A 69 -7.43 -0.68 6.16
CA ILE A 69 -6.49 -1.50 5.38
C ILE A 69 -6.33 -2.88 6.02
N ILE A 70 -6.17 -2.96 7.35
CA ILE A 70 -6.08 -4.24 8.07
C ILE A 70 -7.33 -5.09 7.83
N ALA A 71 -8.53 -4.50 7.97
CA ALA A 71 -9.79 -5.20 7.72
C ALA A 71 -9.88 -5.75 6.29
N ALA A 72 -9.46 -4.95 5.30
CA ALA A 72 -9.46 -5.35 3.89
C ALA A 72 -8.45 -6.47 3.56
N VAL A 73 -7.40 -6.66 4.36
CA VAL A 73 -6.42 -7.73 4.18
C VAL A 73 -6.88 -9.05 4.82
N ILE A 74 -7.67 -8.96 5.92
CA ILE A 74 -8.13 -10.12 6.70
C ILE A 74 -9.40 -10.73 6.12
N GLY A 75 -10.35 -9.92 5.62
CA GLY A 75 -11.52 -10.41 4.87
C GLY A 75 -11.08 -11.06 3.57
#